data_AF-A0AAF0XZU5-F1
#
_entry.id   AF-A0AAF0XZU5-F1
#
_cell.length_a   1.000
_cell.length_b   1.000
_cell.length_c   1.000
_cell.angle_alpha   90.00
_cell.angle_beta   90.00
_cell.angle_gamma   90.00
#
_symmetry.space_group_name_H-M   'P 1'
#
loop_
_entity.id
_entity.type
_entity.pdbx_description
1 polymer ?
#
loop_
_entity_poly.entity_id
_entity_poly.type
_entity_poly.pdbx_seq_one_letter_code
_entity_poly.pdbx_strand_id
1 'polypeptide(L)'
;MLDITSELRETTNGVDFAEVCKNSELYRRNKELIKEASTTVPGSKDLYFPTQYSQSFSTQCMACLWKKNWSYWRNPPYNTVRFLFTVFIALLFGTIFWNVGSSR
;
A
#
# COMPACT_ATOMS: atom_id res chain seq x y z
N MET A 1 -8.18 22.59 -5.74
CA MET A 1 -9.63 22.29 -5.56
C MET A 1 -10.06 22.36 -4.09
N LEU A 2 -9.19 22.01 -3.12
CA LEU A 2 -9.51 22.10 -1.69
C LEU A 2 -9.58 23.54 -1.13
N ASP A 3 -8.95 24.53 -1.78
CA ASP A 3 -8.98 25.93 -1.30
C ASP A 3 -10.36 26.58 -1.34
N ILE A 4 -11.29 26.06 -2.16
CA ILE A 4 -12.61 26.67 -2.38
C ILE A 4 -13.63 26.20 -1.33
N THR A 5 -13.43 25.00 -0.77
CA THR A 5 -14.32 24.36 0.23
C THR A 5 -13.67 24.30 1.62
N SER A 6 -12.81 25.26 1.94
CA SER A 6 -12.15 25.34 3.25
C SER A 6 -13.05 26.02 4.28
N GLU A 7 -12.90 25.66 5.55
CA GLU A 7 -13.67 26.25 6.67
C GLU A 7 -13.54 27.79 6.73
N LEU A 8 -12.34 28.30 6.39
CA LEU A 8 -12.06 29.74 6.28
C LEU A 8 -12.89 30.42 5.18
N ARG A 9 -13.20 29.71 4.10
CA ARG A 9 -14.08 30.21 3.02
C ARG A 9 -15.55 30.06 3.34
N GLU A 10 -15.95 28.99 4.02
CA GLU A 10 -17.32 28.83 4.54
C GLU A 10 -17.70 29.95 5.50
N THR A 11 -16.81 30.27 6.45
CA THR A 11 -17.00 31.36 7.41
C THR A 11 -17.00 32.74 6.75
N THR A 12 -16.11 32.98 5.79
CA THR A 12 -16.06 34.25 5.03
C THR A 12 -17.33 34.45 4.17
N ASN A 13 -17.85 33.38 3.57
CA ASN A 13 -19.01 33.45 2.70
C ASN A 13 -20.34 33.28 3.46
N GLY A 14 -20.29 32.92 4.75
CA GLY A 14 -21.48 32.66 5.59
C GLY A 14 -22.30 31.45 5.15
N VAL A 15 -21.66 30.45 4.53
CA VAL A 15 -22.32 29.26 3.96
C VAL A 15 -21.74 28.01 4.57
N ASP A 16 -22.60 27.11 5.04
CA ASP A 16 -22.25 25.74 5.42
C ASP A 16 -22.41 24.82 4.18
N PHE A 17 -21.30 24.36 3.60
CA PHE A 17 -21.39 23.50 2.40
C PHE A 17 -21.96 22.12 2.72
N ALA A 18 -21.88 21.63 3.97
CA ALA A 18 -22.50 20.38 4.37
C ALA A 18 -24.03 20.50 4.39
N GLU A 19 -24.57 21.63 4.85
CA GLU A 19 -26.01 21.92 4.77
C GLU A 19 -26.46 22.09 3.31
N VAL A 20 -25.74 22.88 2.52
CA VAL A 20 -26.05 23.06 1.08
C VAL A 20 -26.04 21.72 0.35
N CYS A 21 -25.06 20.84 0.65
CA CYS A 21 -24.99 19.51 0.08
C CYS A 21 -26.20 18.66 0.49
N LYS A 22 -26.57 18.63 1.79
CA LYS A 22 -27.75 17.88 2.27
C LYS A 22 -29.07 18.35 1.65
N ASN A 23 -29.21 19.64 1.39
CA ASN A 23 -30.40 20.23 0.79
C ASN A 23 -30.41 20.16 -0.75
N SER A 24 -29.30 19.71 -1.36
CA SER A 24 -29.18 19.62 -2.82
C SER A 24 -30.01 18.49 -3.42
N GLU A 25 -30.46 18.70 -4.65
CA GLU A 25 -31.15 17.68 -5.44
C GLU A 25 -30.25 16.46 -5.71
N LEU A 26 -28.93 16.68 -5.80
CA LEU A 26 -27.93 15.63 -5.94
C LEU A 26 -27.91 14.68 -4.73
N TYR A 27 -27.96 15.22 -3.51
CA TYR A 27 -28.01 14.41 -2.29
C TYR A 27 -29.28 13.55 -2.25
N ARG A 28 -30.43 14.12 -2.61
CA ARG A 28 -31.70 13.37 -2.68
C ARG A 28 -31.63 12.23 -3.71
N ARG A 29 -31.17 12.51 -4.93
CA ARG A 29 -31.01 11.48 -5.98
C ARG A 29 -30.05 10.37 -5.56
N ASN A 30 -28.92 10.70 -4.94
CA ASN A 30 -27.97 9.70 -4.43
C ASN A 30 -28.59 8.83 -3.33
N LYS A 31 -29.40 9.41 -2.42
CA LYS A 31 -30.11 8.66 -1.38
C LYS A 31 -31.13 7.68 -1.97
N GLU A 32 -31.86 8.08 -3.01
CA GLU A 32 -32.81 7.23 -3.72
C GLU A 32 -32.09 6.06 -4.41
N LEU A 33 -30.99 6.33 -5.13
CA LEU A 33 -30.16 5.31 -5.77
C LEU A 33 -29.58 4.31 -4.76
N ILE A 34 -29.10 4.79 -3.60
CA ILE A 34 -28.61 3.91 -2.54
C ILE A 34 -29.73 3.00 -2.03
N LYS A 35 -30.94 3.53 -1.85
CA LYS A 35 -32.09 2.75 -1.39
C LYS A 35 -32.47 1.67 -2.40
N GLU A 36 -32.49 2.01 -3.68
CA GLU A 36 -32.74 1.05 -4.76
C GLU A 36 -31.67 -0.05 -4.80
N ALA A 37 -30.39 0.33 -4.81
CA ALA A 37 -29.28 -0.62 -4.84
C ALA A 37 -29.16 -1.49 -3.59
N SER A 38 -29.60 -0.98 -2.43
CA SER A 38 -29.60 -1.74 -1.16
C SER A 38 -30.81 -2.66 -1.03
N THR A 39 -31.83 -2.51 -1.87
CA THR A 39 -33.01 -3.38 -1.85
C THR A 39 -32.62 -4.69 -2.51
N THR A 40 -32.32 -5.70 -1.70
CA THR A 40 -31.98 -7.04 -2.19
C THR A 40 -33.19 -7.67 -2.88
N VAL A 41 -32.97 -8.31 -4.03
CA VAL A 41 -34.05 -9.01 -4.76
C VAL A 41 -34.60 -10.14 -3.87
N PRO A 42 -35.92 -10.35 -3.79
CA PRO A 42 -36.49 -11.45 -3.01
C PRO A 42 -35.85 -12.80 -3.40
N GLY A 43 -35.24 -13.48 -2.44
CA GLY A 43 -34.51 -14.73 -2.65
C GLY A 43 -33.01 -14.59 -2.95
N SER A 44 -32.49 -13.37 -3.07
CA SER A 44 -31.04 -13.13 -3.10
C SER A 44 -30.43 -13.31 -1.70
N LYS A 45 -29.18 -13.80 -1.66
CA LYS A 45 -28.39 -13.93 -0.44
C LYS A 45 -27.31 -12.86 -0.47
N ASP A 46 -26.96 -12.35 0.71
CA ASP A 46 -25.86 -11.41 0.84
C ASP A 46 -24.55 -12.01 0.29
N LEU A 47 -23.68 -11.11 -0.18
CA LEU A 47 -22.40 -11.48 -0.75
C LEU A 47 -21.55 -12.17 0.32
N TYR A 48 -21.37 -13.48 0.19
CA TYR A 48 -20.57 -14.28 1.10
C TYR A 48 -19.18 -14.50 0.52
N PHE A 49 -18.17 -14.05 1.26
CA PHE A 49 -16.77 -14.36 0.96
C PHE A 49 -16.29 -15.46 1.90
N PRO A 50 -15.80 -16.60 1.38
CA PRO A 50 -15.32 -17.70 2.21
C PRO A 50 -14.06 -17.34 3.00
N THR A 51 -13.28 -16.37 2.52
CA THR A 51 -12.07 -15.88 3.15
C THR A 51 -12.01 -14.36 3.06
N GLN A 52 -11.45 -13.72 4.09
CA GLN A 52 -11.23 -12.26 4.09
C GLN A 52 -10.26 -11.81 2.98
N TYR A 53 -9.30 -12.68 2.62
CA TYR A 53 -8.28 -12.40 1.61
C TYR A 53 -8.38 -13.40 0.46
N SER A 54 -7.98 -12.98 -0.75
CA SER A 54 -8.03 -13.82 -1.95
C SER A 54 -7.13 -15.06 -1.89
N GLN A 55 -6.05 -15.01 -1.10
CA GLN A 55 -5.09 -16.09 -0.94
C GLN A 55 -4.55 -16.12 0.50
N SER A 56 -4.04 -17.27 0.93
CA SER A 56 -3.39 -17.40 2.25
C SER A 56 -2.16 -16.49 2.37
N PHE A 57 -1.80 -16.12 3.60
CA PHE A 57 -0.60 -15.33 3.88
C PHE A 57 0.67 -16.01 3.32
N SER A 58 0.79 -17.32 3.49
CA SER A 58 1.94 -18.09 2.99
C SER A 58 2.07 -18.02 1.47
N THR A 59 0.95 -18.14 0.75
CA THR A 59 0.93 -18.01 -0.72
C THR A 59 1.38 -16.62 -1.15
N GLN A 60 0.85 -15.58 -0.52
CA GLN A 60 1.21 -14.19 -0.82
C GLN A 60 2.68 -13.91 -0.52
N CYS A 61 3.19 -14.39 0.62
CA CYS A 61 4.58 -14.26 1.02
C CYS A 61 5.51 -14.92 -0.02
N MET A 62 5.22 -16.15 -0.42
CA MET A 62 6.00 -16.87 -1.44
C MET A 62 5.98 -16.14 -2.79
N ALA A 63 4.82 -15.65 -3.23
CA ALA A 63 4.69 -14.88 -4.46
C ALA A 63 5.51 -13.58 -4.41
N CYS A 64 5.49 -12.87 -3.28
CA CYS A 64 6.28 -11.67 -3.06
C CYS A 64 7.79 -11.96 -3.07
N LEU A 65 8.24 -13.03 -2.40
CA LEU A 65 9.64 -13.45 -2.41
C LEU A 65 10.10 -13.82 -3.81
N TRP A 66 9.29 -14.56 -4.56
CA TRP A 66 9.58 -14.94 -5.93
C TRP A 66 9.72 -13.72 -6.85
N LYS A 67 8.76 -12.78 -6.77
CA LYS A 67 8.79 -11.52 -7.52
C LYS A 67 10.02 -10.67 -7.15
N LYS A 68 10.36 -10.59 -5.86
CA LYS A 68 11.55 -9.88 -5.38
C LYS A 68 12.82 -10.53 -5.89
N ASN A 69 12.94 -11.85 -5.82
CA ASN A 69 14.08 -12.58 -6.35
C ASN A 69 14.25 -12.33 -7.85
N TRP A 70 13.19 -12.44 -8.65
CA TRP A 70 13.23 -12.13 -10.08
C TRP A 70 13.65 -10.69 -10.36
N SER A 71 13.11 -9.72 -9.61
CA SER A 71 13.51 -8.32 -9.73
C SER A 71 14.97 -8.09 -9.37
N TYR A 72 15.50 -8.83 -8.39
CA TYR A 72 16.88 -8.76 -7.95
C TYR A 72 17.82 -9.29 -9.04
N TRP A 73 17.48 -10.43 -9.67
CA TRP A 73 18.26 -10.98 -10.78
C TRP A 73 18.17 -10.17 -12.08
N ARG A 74 17.08 -9.43 -12.29
CA ARG A 74 16.92 -8.54 -13.45
C ARG A 74 17.63 -7.19 -13.32
N ASN A 75 18.21 -6.88 -12.15
CA ASN A 75 19.08 -5.72 -11.92
C ASN A 75 20.53 -6.13 -11.57
N PRO A 76 21.25 -6.78 -12.51
CA PRO A 76 22.60 -7.30 -12.26
C PRO A 76 23.62 -6.25 -11.77
N PRO A 77 23.64 -4.98 -12.23
CA PRO A 77 24.67 -4.02 -11.80
C PRO A 77 24.69 -3.77 -10.29
N TYR A 78 23.51 -3.64 -9.67
CA TYR A 78 23.39 -3.38 -8.23
C TYR A 78 23.93 -4.55 -7.39
N ASN A 79 23.65 -5.78 -7.82
CA ASN A 79 24.12 -6.98 -7.12
C ASN A 79 25.61 -7.20 -7.27
N THR A 80 26.13 -7.03 -8.48
CA THR A 80 27.56 -7.20 -8.75
C THR A 80 28.37 -6.25 -7.89
N VAL A 81 27.98 -4.98 -7.83
CA VAL A 81 28.63 -3.97 -6.98
C VAL A 81 28.59 -4.39 -5.51
N ARG A 82 27.42 -4.81 -5.01
CA ARG A 82 27.26 -5.28 -3.62
C ARG A 82 28.19 -6.46 -3.30
N PHE A 83 28.26 -7.47 -4.17
CA PHE A 83 29.14 -8.62 -3.98
C PHE A 83 30.63 -8.23 -4.02
N LEU A 84 31.04 -7.40 -4.98
CA LEU A 84 32.42 -6.91 -5.07
C LEU A 84 32.84 -6.14 -3.82
N PHE A 85 32.01 -5.22 -3.35
CA PHE A 85 32.27 -4.48 -2.11
C PHE A 85 32.39 -5.42 -0.91
N THR A 86 31.52 -6.44 -0.83
CA THR A 86 31.55 -7.41 0.27
C THR A 86 32.85 -8.22 0.27
N VAL A 87 33.29 -8.70 -0.89
CA VAL A 87 34.57 -9.41 -1.05
C VAL A 87 35.74 -8.51 -0.69
N PHE A 88 35.74 -7.26 -1.18
CA PHE A 88 36.82 -6.32 -0.90
C PHE A 88 36.94 -6.01 0.60
N ILE A 89 35.81 -5.76 1.26
CA ILE A 89 35.75 -5.53 2.71
C ILE A 89 36.23 -6.77 3.49
N ALA A 90 35.78 -7.98 3.08
CA ALA A 90 36.21 -9.22 3.71
C ALA A 90 37.73 -9.43 3.58
N LEU A 91 38.32 -9.13 2.42
CA LEU A 91 39.77 -9.20 2.21
C LEU A 91 40.51 -8.15 3.04
N LEU A 92 40.02 -6.90 3.10
CA LEU A 92 40.61 -5.86 3.95
C LEU A 92 40.63 -6.27 5.41
N PHE A 93 39.51 -6.70 5.96
CA PHE A 93 39.47 -7.14 7.36
C PHE A 93 40.28 -8.41 7.58
N GLY A 94 40.21 -9.38 6.68
CA GLY A 94 41.00 -10.61 6.75
C GLY A 94 42.51 -10.35 6.72
N THR A 95 42.97 -9.36 5.95
CA THR A 95 44.38 -8.96 5.88
C THR A 95 44.81 -8.10 7.06
N ILE A 96 43.98 -7.16 7.54
CA ILE A 96 44.27 -6.33 8.73
C ILE A 96 44.38 -7.20 9.98
N PHE A 97 43.45 -8.13 10.16
CA PHE A 97 43.45 -9.06 11.28
C PHE A 97 44.22 -10.36 10.96
N TRP A 98 45.03 -10.35 9.91
CA TRP A 98 45.83 -11.51 9.56
C TRP A 98 46.77 -11.85 10.71
N ASN A 99 46.64 -13.08 11.21
CA ASN A 99 47.47 -13.61 12.29
C ASN A 99 47.35 -12.92 13.66
N VAL A 100 46.29 -12.10 13.88
CA VAL A 100 45.96 -11.56 15.20
C VAL A 100 45.52 -12.72 16.10
N GLY A 101 46.39 -13.13 17.03
CA GLY A 101 46.17 -14.26 17.93
C GLY A 101 47.13 -15.45 17.76
N SER A 102 48.15 -15.35 16.89
CA SER A 102 49.18 -16.39 16.75
C SER A 102 50.22 -16.42 17.87
N SER A 103 50.24 -15.43 18.76
CA SER A 103 51.07 -15.45 19.96
C SER A 103 50.23 -15.86 21.15
N ARG A 104 50.61 -17.01 21.73
CA ARG A 104 50.20 -17.48 23.05
C ARG A 104 51.24 -17.03 24.07
#